data_AF-A0A6G3X3K2-F1
#
_entry.id   AF-A0A6G3X3K2-F1
#
_cell.length_a   1.000
_cell.length_b   1.000
_cell.length_c   1.000
_cell.angle_alpha   90.00
_cell.angle_beta   90.00
_cell.angle_gamma   90.00
#
_symmetry.space_group_name_H-M   'P 1'
#
loop_
_entity.id
_entity.type
_entity.pdbx_description
1 polymer ?
#
loop_
_entity_poly.entity_id
_entity_poly.type
_entity_poly.pdbx_seq_one_letter_code
_entity_poly.pdbx_strand_id
1 'polypeptide(L)'
;SGELSGTVTWWDTSSVGSEDKVFKKLAEGFEKKHPKVDVKYVNVPFGDAQNKFKNAAQAGDGAPDVIRSEVAWTPDFANLGYLAPLDGTPALKDQDDFLKQAVASTKYEDKTYAVPQVIDSMGIFYNKKLLKEAGVEAPANLDDLKAA
;
A
#
# COMPACT_ATOMS: atom_id res chain seq x y z
N SER A 1 -20.17 -2.91 20.77
CA SER A 1 -18.96 -3.58 20.26
C SER A 1 -18.05 -3.91 21.43
N GLY A 2 -17.52 -5.13 21.50
CA GLY A 2 -16.56 -5.52 22.53
C GLY A 2 -15.19 -4.87 22.31
N GLU A 3 -14.32 -4.97 23.30
CA GLU A 3 -12.92 -4.54 23.20
C GLU A 3 -12.17 -5.41 22.18
N LEU A 4 -11.38 -4.78 21.29
CA LEU A 4 -10.58 -5.50 20.29
C LEU A 4 -9.44 -6.28 20.96
N SER A 5 -9.23 -7.53 20.55
CA SER A 5 -8.16 -8.38 21.06
C SER A 5 -7.73 -9.44 20.04
N GLY A 6 -6.55 -10.03 20.24
CA GLY A 6 -6.03 -11.11 19.40
C GLY A 6 -4.78 -10.67 18.63
N THR A 7 -4.34 -11.49 17.69
CA THR A 7 -3.17 -11.18 16.86
C THR A 7 -3.62 -10.72 15.47
N VAL A 8 -2.96 -9.71 14.92
CA VAL A 8 -3.09 -9.27 13.53
C VAL A 8 -1.70 -9.28 12.90
N THR A 9 -1.47 -10.21 11.98
CA THR A 9 -0.25 -10.25 11.17
C THR A 9 -0.40 -9.33 9.98
N TRP A 10 0.51 -8.36 9.87
CA TRP A 10 0.51 -7.39 8.78
C TRP A 10 1.78 -7.53 7.94
N TRP A 11 1.60 -7.80 6.65
CA TRP A 11 2.68 -7.76 5.67
C TRP A 11 2.76 -6.37 5.05
N ASP A 12 3.88 -5.69 5.31
CA ASP A 12 4.25 -4.41 4.72
C ASP A 12 5.24 -4.60 3.56
N THR A 13 5.11 -3.79 2.53
CA THR A 13 5.94 -3.82 1.30
C THR A 13 6.78 -2.56 1.12
N SER A 14 6.84 -1.70 2.14
CA SER A 14 7.63 -0.47 2.09
C SER A 14 9.12 -0.77 2.01
N SER A 15 9.88 0.17 1.43
CA SER A 15 11.31 -0.04 1.22
C SER A 15 12.07 -0.08 2.56
N VAL A 16 12.84 -1.15 2.76
CA VAL A 16 13.65 -1.33 3.97
C VAL A 16 14.75 -0.28 4.03
N GLY A 17 14.89 0.36 5.19
CA GLY A 17 15.91 1.37 5.46
C GLY A 17 15.46 2.80 5.16
N SER A 18 14.32 2.99 4.50
CA SER A 18 13.72 4.30 4.24
C SER A 18 12.36 4.47 4.92
N GLU A 19 11.41 3.57 4.65
CA GLU A 19 9.99 3.74 5.00
C GLU A 19 9.54 2.79 6.11
N ASP A 20 10.14 1.60 6.18
CA ASP A 20 9.76 0.49 7.06
C ASP A 20 9.66 0.89 8.53
N LYS A 21 10.58 1.74 9.01
CA LYS A 21 10.57 2.24 10.40
C LYS A 21 9.34 3.08 10.71
N VAL A 22 8.83 3.83 9.73
CA VAL A 22 7.63 4.66 9.90
C VAL A 22 6.39 3.77 9.95
N PHE A 23 6.28 2.83 9.01
CA PHE A 23 5.15 1.90 8.98
C PHE A 23 5.10 0.99 10.21
N LYS A 24 6.25 0.49 10.68
CA LYS A 24 6.30 -0.26 11.94
C LYS A 24 5.78 0.55 13.13
N LYS A 25 6.11 1.84 13.23
CA LYS A 25 5.59 2.72 14.29
C LYS A 25 4.08 2.94 14.20
N LEU A 26 3.49 2.90 13.00
CA LEU A 26 2.04 2.96 12.83
C LEU A 26 1.35 1.73 13.42
N ALA A 27 1.93 0.54 13.23
CA ALA A 27 1.46 -0.69 13.89
C ALA A 27 1.53 -0.59 15.42
N GLU A 28 2.66 -0.14 15.97
CA GLU A 28 2.82 0.09 17.41
C GLU A 28 1.81 1.14 17.94
N GLY A 29 1.47 2.13 17.11
CA GLY A 29 0.44 3.13 17.42
C GLY A 29 -0.96 2.53 17.54
N PHE A 30 -1.26 1.48 16.78
CA PHE A 30 -2.52 0.74 16.88
C PHE A 30 -2.60 -0.03 18.21
N GLU A 31 -1.54 -0.73 18.61
CA GLU A 31 -1.48 -1.46 19.89
C GLU A 31 -1.63 -0.53 21.09
N LYS A 32 -1.06 0.68 21.04
CA LYS A 32 -1.26 1.69 22.11
C LYS A 32 -2.72 2.09 22.29
N LYS A 33 -3.51 2.10 21.22
CA LYS A 33 -4.95 2.38 21.25
C LYS A 33 -5.78 1.14 21.58
N HIS A 34 -5.25 -0.04 21.30
CA HIS A 34 -5.91 -1.33 21.49
C HIS A 34 -4.96 -2.32 22.20
N PRO A 35 -4.73 -2.19 23.51
CA PRO A 35 -3.66 -2.89 24.23
C PRO A 35 -3.78 -4.43 24.28
N LYS A 36 -4.94 -4.98 23.90
CA LYS A 36 -5.17 -6.43 23.82
C LYS A 36 -4.94 -7.00 22.41
N VAL A 37 -4.57 -6.14 21.45
CA VAL A 37 -4.18 -6.56 20.10
C VAL A 37 -2.66 -6.64 20.03
N ASP A 38 -2.17 -7.74 19.47
CA ASP A 38 -0.76 -7.99 19.13
C ASP A 38 -0.60 -7.88 17.60
N VAL A 39 0.08 -6.83 17.13
CA VAL A 39 0.32 -6.59 15.71
C VAL A 39 1.68 -7.18 15.32
N LYS A 40 1.65 -8.31 14.62
CA LYS A 40 2.85 -8.94 14.06
C LYS A 40 3.23 -8.27 12.74
N TYR A 41 4.04 -7.23 12.84
CA TYR A 41 4.61 -6.54 11.68
C TYR A 41 5.67 -7.39 10.98
N VAL A 42 5.49 -7.64 9.69
CA VAL A 42 6.45 -8.35 8.83
C VAL A 42 6.68 -7.51 7.58
N ASN A 43 7.93 -7.07 7.36
CA ASN A 43 8.28 -6.47 6.08
C ASN A 43 8.62 -7.58 5.07
N VAL A 44 8.04 -7.47 3.88
CA VAL A 44 8.25 -8.37 2.75
C VAL A 44 8.72 -7.52 1.56
N PRO A 45 9.88 -7.82 0.95
CA PRO A 45 10.33 -7.09 -0.23
C PRO A 45 9.26 -7.03 -1.31
N PHE A 46 9.02 -5.84 -1.86
CA PHE A 46 7.95 -5.59 -2.83
C PHE A 46 7.94 -6.59 -3.99
N GLY A 47 9.12 -6.89 -4.55
CA GLY A 47 9.27 -7.82 -5.69
C GLY A 47 8.86 -9.26 -5.40
N ASP A 48 8.84 -9.66 -4.12
CA ASP A 48 8.48 -11.03 -3.69
C ASP A 48 7.05 -11.11 -3.13
N ALA A 49 6.50 -9.98 -2.67
CA ALA A 49 5.29 -9.95 -1.85
C ALA A 49 4.05 -10.51 -2.56
N GLN A 50 3.87 -10.19 -3.85
CA GLN A 50 2.70 -10.66 -4.60
C GLN A 50 2.66 -12.20 -4.67
N ASN A 51 3.75 -12.83 -5.11
CA ASN A 51 3.83 -14.28 -5.23
C ASN A 51 3.79 -14.97 -3.86
N LYS A 52 4.46 -14.39 -2.86
CA LYS A 52 4.44 -14.92 -1.49
C LYS A 52 3.02 -14.93 -0.93
N PHE A 53 2.25 -13.87 -1.14
CA PHE A 53 0.85 -13.80 -0.69
C PHE A 53 -0.02 -14.83 -1.40
N LYS A 54 0.07 -14.91 -2.75
CA LYS A 54 -0.68 -15.90 -3.53
C LYS A 54 -0.43 -17.32 -3.06
N ASN A 55 0.84 -17.68 -2.83
CA ASN A 55 1.21 -19.02 -2.39
C ASN A 55 0.65 -19.34 -1.00
N ALA A 56 0.77 -18.40 -0.05
CA ALA A 56 0.27 -18.59 1.31
C ALA A 56 -1.27 -18.66 1.36
N ALA A 57 -1.96 -17.78 0.62
CA ALA A 57 -3.41 -17.78 0.53
C ALA A 57 -3.94 -19.06 -0.14
N GLN A 58 -3.29 -19.52 -1.21
CA GLN A 58 -3.63 -20.78 -1.88
C GLN A 58 -3.45 -21.99 -0.97
N ALA A 59 -2.37 -22.01 -0.17
CA ALA A 59 -2.12 -23.07 0.79
C ALA A 59 -3.12 -23.06 1.97
N GLY A 60 -3.81 -21.94 2.18
CA GLY A 60 -4.69 -21.73 3.34
C GLY A 60 -3.92 -21.63 4.66
N ASP A 61 -2.61 -21.41 4.61
CA ASP A 61 -1.73 -21.34 5.77
C ASP A 61 -0.62 -20.30 5.57
N GLY A 62 -0.26 -19.60 6.64
CA GLY A 62 0.81 -18.61 6.67
C GLY A 62 0.53 -17.28 5.95
N ALA A 63 -0.68 -17.06 5.44
CA ALA A 63 -1.10 -15.77 4.89
C ALA A 63 -1.26 -14.71 6.01
N PRO A 64 -1.02 -13.42 5.74
CA PRO A 64 -1.25 -12.36 6.71
C PRO A 64 -2.75 -12.05 6.85
N ASP A 65 -3.13 -11.47 7.99
CA ASP A 65 -4.46 -10.91 8.20
C ASP A 65 -4.66 -9.62 7.39
N VAL A 66 -3.58 -8.85 7.23
CA VAL A 66 -3.55 -7.60 6.44
C VAL A 66 -2.34 -7.60 5.52
N ILE A 67 -2.52 -7.21 4.26
CA ILE A 67 -1.43 -7.02 3.30
C ILE A 67 -1.45 -5.60 2.74
N ARG A 68 -0.26 -4.98 2.67
CA ARG A 68 -0.05 -3.77 1.87
C ARG A 68 -0.03 -4.12 0.38
N SER A 69 -1.20 -4.04 -0.24
CA SER A 69 -1.40 -4.36 -1.66
C SER A 69 -1.07 -3.17 -2.56
N GLU A 70 -0.35 -3.44 -3.65
CA GLU A 70 -0.25 -2.49 -4.78
C GLU A 70 -1.59 -2.40 -5.52
N VAL A 71 -1.81 -1.29 -6.25
CA VAL A 71 -3.12 -0.98 -6.87
C VAL A 71 -3.57 -2.01 -7.91
N ALA A 72 -2.66 -2.65 -8.63
CA ALA A 72 -2.96 -3.72 -9.59
C ALA A 72 -3.14 -5.09 -8.91
N TRP A 73 -2.63 -5.29 -7.70
CA TRP A 73 -2.73 -6.57 -6.99
C TRP A 73 -4.11 -6.79 -6.35
N THR A 74 -4.77 -5.72 -5.90
CA THR A 74 -6.10 -5.84 -5.25
C THR A 74 -7.13 -6.56 -6.13
N PRO A 75 -7.36 -6.17 -7.40
CA PRO A 75 -8.31 -6.90 -8.25
C PRO A 75 -7.86 -8.33 -8.58
N ASP A 76 -6.55 -8.57 -8.72
CA ASP A 76 -5.98 -9.89 -8.97
C ASP A 76 -6.22 -10.84 -7.78
N PHE A 77 -5.95 -10.39 -6.55
CA PHE A 77 -6.24 -11.17 -5.34
C PHE A 77 -7.73 -11.36 -5.09
N ALA A 78 -8.56 -10.36 -5.38
CA ALA A 78 -10.02 -10.46 -5.28
C ALA A 78 -10.60 -11.48 -6.27
N ASN A 79 -10.14 -11.48 -7.53
CA ASN A 79 -10.51 -12.47 -8.54
C ASN A 79 -10.14 -13.91 -8.13
N LEU A 80 -9.02 -14.08 -7.44
CA LEU A 80 -8.60 -15.37 -6.88
C LEU A 80 -9.36 -15.77 -5.60
N GLY A 81 -10.21 -14.88 -5.06
CA GLY A 81 -10.98 -15.12 -3.84
C GLY A 81 -10.15 -15.02 -2.55
N TYR A 82 -8.98 -14.38 -2.60
CA TYR A 82 -8.05 -14.30 -1.46
C TYR A 82 -8.29 -13.10 -0.54
N LEU A 83 -9.17 -12.17 -0.93
CA LEU A 83 -9.52 -11.00 -0.14
C LEU A 83 -10.95 -11.06 0.37
N ALA A 84 -11.15 -10.66 1.62
CA ALA A 84 -12.48 -10.46 2.17
C ALA A 84 -13.11 -9.19 1.57
N PRO A 85 -14.40 -9.23 1.17
CA PRO A 85 -15.11 -8.01 0.81
C PRO A 85 -15.29 -7.13 2.05
N LEU A 86 -15.14 -5.82 1.87
CA LEU A 86 -15.16 -4.83 2.95
C LEU A 86 -16.47 -4.02 3.00
N ASP A 87 -17.34 -4.16 2.00
CA ASP A 87 -18.60 -3.42 1.94
C ASP A 87 -19.46 -3.66 3.20
N GLY A 88 -19.92 -2.57 3.83
CA GLY A 88 -20.69 -2.62 5.08
C GLY A 88 -19.87 -2.89 6.34
N THR A 89 -18.55 -3.03 6.26
CA THR A 89 -17.67 -3.23 7.42
C THR A 89 -17.17 -1.88 7.99
N PRO A 90 -16.72 -1.85 9.26
CA PRO A 90 -16.10 -0.66 9.85
C PRO A 90 -14.82 -0.19 9.14
N ALA A 91 -14.21 -1.02 8.28
CA ALA A 91 -12.99 -0.67 7.55
C ALA A 91 -13.22 0.48 6.57
N LEU A 92 -14.46 0.67 6.08
CA LEU A 92 -14.79 1.66 5.05
C LEU A 92 -15.37 2.97 5.60
N LYS A 93 -15.23 3.23 6.91
CA LYS A 93 -15.86 4.37 7.59
C LYS A 93 -15.45 5.75 7.06
N ASP A 94 -14.24 5.87 6.49
CA ASP A 94 -13.66 7.15 6.06
C ASP A 94 -13.53 7.25 4.52
N GLN A 95 -14.33 6.48 3.76
CA GLN A 95 -14.15 6.36 2.30
C GLN A 95 -14.25 7.68 1.53
N ASP A 96 -15.06 8.63 2.01
CA ASP A 96 -15.30 9.91 1.35
C ASP A 96 -14.12 10.89 1.44
N ASP A 97 -13.11 10.60 2.27
CA ASP A 97 -11.90 11.42 2.41
C ASP A 97 -10.84 11.09 1.35
N PHE A 98 -11.01 9.99 0.61
CA PHE A 98 -10.04 9.54 -0.37
C PHE A 98 -10.29 10.09 -1.78
N LEU A 99 -9.19 10.26 -2.53
CA LEU A 99 -9.25 10.59 -3.96
C LEU A 99 -9.98 9.50 -4.74
N LYS A 100 -10.82 9.91 -5.70
CA LYS A 100 -11.64 9.00 -6.53
C LYS A 100 -10.81 7.94 -7.24
N GLN A 101 -9.63 8.30 -7.74
CA GLN A 101 -8.72 7.39 -8.43
C GLN A 101 -8.16 6.33 -7.49
N ALA A 102 -7.86 6.69 -6.25
CA ALA A 102 -7.37 5.77 -5.24
C ALA A 102 -8.48 4.82 -4.76
N VAL A 103 -9.73 5.30 -4.65
CA VAL A 103 -10.89 4.44 -4.36
C VAL A 103 -11.18 3.48 -5.52
N ALA A 104 -10.98 3.91 -6.77
CA ALA A 104 -11.22 3.05 -7.92
C ALA A 104 -10.32 1.81 -7.92
N SER A 105 -9.06 1.93 -7.47
CA SER A 105 -8.14 0.78 -7.41
C SER A 105 -8.49 -0.25 -6.33
N THR A 106 -9.39 0.06 -5.40
CA THR A 106 -9.78 -0.87 -4.33
C THR A 106 -10.94 -1.79 -4.72
N LYS A 107 -11.49 -1.64 -5.93
CA LYS A 107 -12.71 -2.30 -6.36
C LYS A 107 -12.47 -3.44 -7.34
N TYR A 108 -13.28 -4.48 -7.24
CA TYR A 108 -13.36 -5.59 -8.19
C TYR A 108 -14.81 -6.08 -8.24
N GLU A 109 -15.39 -6.26 -9.44
CA GLU A 109 -16.79 -6.71 -9.65
C GLU A 109 -17.79 -6.04 -8.68
N ASP A 110 -17.80 -4.70 -8.67
CA ASP A 110 -18.69 -3.85 -7.85
C ASP A 110 -18.57 -3.95 -6.33
N LYS A 111 -17.56 -4.68 -5.82
CA LYS A 111 -17.25 -4.78 -4.39
C LYS A 111 -15.94 -4.12 -4.03
N THR A 112 -15.80 -3.73 -2.77
CA THR A 112 -14.59 -3.09 -2.24
C THR A 112 -13.75 -4.10 -1.46
N TYR A 113 -12.46 -4.22 -1.79
CA TYR A 113 -11.56 -5.22 -1.21
C TYR A 113 -10.31 -4.62 -0.52
N ALA A 114 -10.14 -3.31 -0.58
CA ALA A 114 -9.04 -2.61 0.06
C ALA A 114 -9.46 -1.22 0.56
N VAL A 115 -8.59 -0.59 1.34
CA VAL A 115 -8.69 0.82 1.74
C VAL A 115 -7.45 1.55 1.20
N PRO A 116 -7.58 2.72 0.56
CA PRO A 116 -6.43 3.46 0.05
C PRO A 116 -5.44 3.82 1.16
N GLN A 117 -4.14 3.75 0.87
CA GLN A 117 -3.07 4.11 1.81
C GLN A 117 -2.21 5.26 1.30
N VAL A 118 -1.69 5.14 0.07
CA VAL A 118 -0.88 6.15 -0.62
C VAL A 118 -1.28 6.20 -2.08
N ILE A 119 -0.98 7.32 -2.75
CA ILE A 119 -1.06 7.47 -4.20
C ILE A 119 0.26 8.11 -4.67
N ASP A 120 0.75 7.68 -5.83
CA ASP A 120 1.95 8.23 -6.44
C ASP A 120 1.77 8.35 -7.96
N SER A 121 2.76 8.97 -8.60
CA SER A 121 2.88 9.06 -10.04
C SER A 121 4.35 9.25 -10.41
N MET A 122 4.68 9.04 -11.68
CA MET A 122 6.01 9.30 -12.18
C MET A 122 6.24 10.81 -12.33
N GLY A 123 7.42 11.26 -11.92
CA GLY A 123 7.91 12.61 -12.13
C GLY A 123 9.40 12.60 -12.46
N ILE A 124 9.87 13.69 -13.07
CA ILE A 124 11.29 13.84 -13.42
C ILE A 124 11.99 14.55 -12.26
N PHE A 125 12.92 13.84 -11.61
CA PHE A 125 13.85 14.46 -10.66
C PHE A 125 15.06 15.04 -11.42
N TYR A 126 15.43 16.29 -11.12
CA TYR A 126 16.56 16.97 -11.73
C TYR A 126 17.37 17.79 -10.72
N ASN A 127 18.66 17.97 -11.00
CA ASN A 127 19.55 18.76 -10.15
C ASN A 127 19.54 20.23 -10.57
N LYS A 128 18.85 21.08 -9.80
CA LYS A 128 18.73 22.52 -10.04
C LYS A 128 20.07 23.23 -10.23
N LYS A 129 21.13 22.80 -9.54
CA LYS A 129 22.46 23.40 -9.66
C LYS A 129 23.07 23.10 -11.03
N LEU A 130 23.02 21.84 -11.47
CA LEU A 130 23.61 21.44 -12.75
C LEU A 130 22.88 22.07 -13.94
N LEU A 131 21.55 22.16 -13.89
CA LEU A 131 20.78 22.86 -14.94
C LEU A 131 21.19 24.34 -15.05
N LYS A 132 21.33 25.01 -13.90
CA LYS A 132 21.78 26.41 -13.85
C LYS A 132 23.21 26.58 -14.38
N GLU A 133 24.13 25.67 -14.04
CA GLU A 133 25.52 25.71 -14.53
C GLU A 133 25.62 25.45 -16.03
N ALA A 134 24.73 24.62 -16.58
CA ALA A 134 24.63 24.34 -18.01
C ALA A 134 23.85 25.42 -18.80
N GLY A 135 23.15 26.33 -18.11
CA GLY A 135 22.34 27.37 -18.75
C GLY A 135 21.07 26.84 -19.42
N VAL A 136 20.53 25.71 -18.94
CA VAL A 136 19.33 25.05 -19.47
C VAL A 136 18.19 25.05 -18.44
N GLU A 137 16.96 25.17 -18.92
CA GLU A 137 15.75 25.10 -18.08
C GLU A 137 15.33 23.64 -17.82
N ALA A 138 14.44 23.44 -16.84
CA ALA A 138 13.88 22.12 -16.60
C ALA A 138 13.01 21.69 -17.80
N PRO A 139 13.23 20.50 -18.38
CA PRO A 139 12.54 20.09 -19.60
C PRO A 139 11.06 19.84 -19.33
N ALA A 140 10.18 20.40 -20.17
CA ALA A 140 8.73 20.24 -20.06
C ALA A 140 8.21 19.07 -20.90
N ASN A 141 9.00 18.60 -21.86
CA ASN A 141 8.67 17.49 -22.75
C ASN A 141 9.94 16.71 -23.15
N LEU A 142 9.77 15.64 -23.93
CA LEU A 142 10.86 14.75 -24.32
C LEU A 142 11.88 15.42 -25.25
N ASP A 143 11.45 16.37 -26.09
CA ASP A 143 12.35 17.06 -27.00
C ASP A 143 13.19 18.10 -26.25
N ASP A 144 12.59 18.82 -25.28
CA ASP A 144 13.34 19.67 -24.35
C ASP A 144 14.40 18.85 -23.59
N LEU A 145 14.03 17.65 -23.13
CA LEU A 145 14.93 16.77 -22.38
C LEU A 145 16.13 16.29 -23.22
N LYS A 146 15.93 16.03 -24.52
CA LYS A 146 17.04 15.66 -25.43
C LYS A 146 17.95 16.84 -25.76
N ALA A 147 17.41 18.06 -25.71
CA ALA A 147 18.14 19.28 -26.05
C ALA A 147 18.93 19.86 -24.87
N ALA A 148 18.50 19.58 -23.63
CA ALA A 148 19.15 19.95 -22.38
C ALA A 148 20.37 19.07 -22.06
#